data_AF-A0AAU1IGR2-F1
#
_entry.id   AF-A0AAU1IGR2-F1
#
_cell.length_a   1.000
_cell.length_b   1.000
_cell.length_c   1.000
_cell.angle_alpha   90.00
_cell.angle_beta   90.00
_cell.angle_gamma   90.00
#
_symmetry.space_group_name_H-M   'P 1'
#
loop_
_entity.id
_entity.type
_entity.pdbx_description
1 polymer ?
#
loop_
_entity_poly.entity_id
_entity_poly.type
_entity_poly.pdbx_seq_one_letter_code
_entity_poly.pdbx_strand_id
1 'polypeptide(L)'
;MRAGDADAVAAVKTAGHALGAAVLGVVGVTDAGEIILGGYLATWREWLRPGVDAQLAGRRALAPDMQPLITFGVLGAEATLRGAFQTCRDALLDDPTSVPTAPTAPVAMPLP
;
A
#
# COMPACT_ATOMS: atom_id res chain seq x y z
N MET A 1 8.03 -11.04 17.37
CA MET A 1 8.46 -10.70 18.75
C MET A 1 7.72 -11.58 19.75
N ARG A 2 8.31 -12.70 20.17
CA ARG A 2 7.79 -13.46 21.32
C ARG A 2 8.88 -13.39 22.39
N ALA A 3 8.51 -12.93 23.58
CA ALA A 3 9.34 -12.76 24.79
C ALA A 3 10.16 -11.47 25.00
N GLY A 4 9.66 -10.29 24.61
CA GLY A 4 10.10 -9.01 25.24
C GLY A 4 11.59 -8.66 25.17
N ASP A 5 12.31 -9.18 24.17
CA ASP A 5 13.71 -8.86 23.92
C ASP A 5 13.89 -7.33 23.77
N ALA A 6 14.63 -6.74 24.70
CA ALA A 6 14.82 -5.30 24.81
C ALA A 6 15.50 -4.71 23.55
N ASP A 7 16.43 -5.45 22.94
CA ASP A 7 17.14 -5.00 21.76
C ASP A 7 16.22 -5.02 20.54
N ALA A 8 15.42 -6.07 20.40
CA ALA A 8 14.42 -6.15 19.33
C ALA A 8 13.39 -5.01 19.46
N VAL A 9 12.93 -4.72 20.68
CA VAL A 9 11.98 -3.62 20.95
C VAL A 9 12.61 -2.27 20.61
N ALA A 10 13.86 -2.03 21.00
CA ALA A 10 14.58 -0.81 20.68
C ALA A 10 14.81 -0.63 19.17
N ALA A 11 15.15 -1.72 18.47
CA ALA A 11 15.35 -1.71 17.02
C ALA A 11 14.05 -1.35 16.27
N VAL A 12 12.94 -1.97 16.65
CA VAL A 12 11.61 -1.66 16.09
C VAL A 12 11.22 -0.21 16.33
N LYS A 13 11.44 0.32 17.55
CA LYS A 13 11.13 1.71 17.87
C LYS A 13 11.93 2.67 16.99
N THR A 14 13.22 2.38 16.82
CA THR A 14 14.12 3.14 15.93
C THR A 14 13.63 3.08 14.48
N ALA A 15 13.23 1.90 14.00
CA ALA A 15 12.67 1.73 12.65
C ALA A 15 11.39 2.54 12.46
N GLY A 16 10.48 2.56 13.45
CA GLY A 16 9.26 3.37 13.42
C GLY A 16 9.55 4.87 13.32
N HIS A 17 10.52 5.38 14.08
CA HIS A 17 10.95 6.78 13.98
C HIS A 17 11.58 7.10 12.62
N ALA A 18 12.48 6.25 12.13
CA ALA A 18 13.11 6.45 10.83
C ALA A 18 12.08 6.46 9.70
N LEU A 19 11.11 5.54 9.76
CA LEU A 19 10.01 5.48 8.80
C LEU A 19 9.13 6.73 8.87
N GLY A 20 8.79 7.22 10.08
CA GLY A 20 8.04 8.46 10.24
C GLY A 20 8.74 9.69 9.65
N ALA A 21 10.06 9.79 9.84
CA ALA A 21 10.86 10.85 9.23
C ALA A 21 10.88 10.76 7.70
N ALA A 22 11.01 9.55 7.15
CA ALA A 22 10.93 9.33 5.70
C ALA A 22 9.56 9.72 5.12
N VAL A 23 8.47 9.37 5.81
CA VAL A 23 7.10 9.77 5.45
C VAL A 23 6.98 11.29 5.41
N LEU A 24 7.47 12.00 6.44
CA LEU A 24 7.45 13.47 6.46
C LEU A 24 8.21 14.08 5.30
N GLY A 25 9.37 13.51 4.94
CA GLY A 25 10.15 13.94 3.79
C GLY A 25 9.40 13.77 2.46
N VAL A 26 8.83 12.59 2.24
CA VAL A 26 8.03 12.30 1.02
C VAL A 26 6.82 13.24 0.93
N VAL A 27 6.07 13.38 2.01
CA VAL A 27 4.87 14.24 2.03
C VAL A 27 5.24 15.71 1.88
N GLY A 28 6.38 16.15 2.39
CA GLY A 28 6.87 17.51 2.21
C GLY A 28 7.15 17.88 0.74
N VAL A 29 7.43 16.89 -0.11
CA VAL A 29 7.70 17.09 -1.54
C VAL A 29 6.46 16.84 -2.40
N THR A 30 5.69 15.81 -2.05
CA THR A 30 4.57 15.31 -2.89
C THR A 30 3.22 15.92 -2.54
N ASP A 31 3.09 16.51 -1.33
CA ASP A 31 1.81 16.92 -0.74
C ASP A 31 0.75 15.79 -0.73
N ALA A 32 1.21 14.54 -0.61
CA ALA A 32 0.33 13.38 -0.62
C ALA A 32 -0.59 13.37 0.62
N GLY A 33 -1.90 13.30 0.38
CA GLY A 33 -2.92 13.19 1.43
C GLY A 33 -2.98 11.81 2.10
N GLU A 34 -2.44 10.77 1.46
CA GLU A 34 -2.35 9.42 2.01
C GLU A 34 -1.03 8.74 1.61
N ILE A 35 -0.45 8.00 2.56
CA ILE A 35 0.71 7.14 2.36
C ILE A 35 0.33 5.71 2.74
N ILE A 36 0.44 4.81 1.77
CA ILE A 36 0.12 3.39 1.94
C ILE A 36 1.43 2.61 2.14
N LEU A 37 1.59 2.03 3.33
CA LEU A 37 2.71 1.18 3.71
C LEU A 37 2.39 -0.27 3.33
N GLY A 38 2.86 -0.68 2.16
CA GLY A 38 2.62 -2.01 1.59
C GLY A 38 3.69 -3.06 1.96
N GLY A 39 3.54 -4.25 1.37
CA GLY A 39 4.51 -5.33 1.47
C GLY A 39 4.83 -5.73 2.92
N TYR A 40 6.12 -5.88 3.22
CA TYR A 40 6.56 -6.30 4.55
C TYR A 40 6.20 -5.29 5.64
N LEU A 41 6.21 -4.00 5.34
CA LEU A 41 5.84 -2.95 6.31
C LEU A 41 4.39 -3.07 6.77
N ALA A 42 3.49 -3.51 5.89
CA ALA A 42 2.09 -3.78 6.23
C ALA A 42 1.97 -4.80 7.37
N THR A 43 2.84 -5.82 7.37
CA THR A 43 2.86 -6.90 8.37
C THR A 43 3.39 -6.45 9.73
N TRP A 44 4.04 -5.29 9.80
CA TRP A 44 4.69 -4.77 11.00
C TRP A 44 3.90 -3.63 11.69
N ARG A 45 2.61 -3.53 11.38
CA ARG A 45 1.74 -2.44 11.85
C ARG A 45 1.81 -2.18 13.34
N GLU A 46 1.68 -3.21 14.16
CA GLU A 46 1.64 -3.08 15.62
C GLU A 46 2.94 -2.52 16.21
N TRP A 47 4.05 -2.72 15.52
CA TRP A 47 5.39 -2.34 15.92
C TRP A 47 5.81 -0.97 15.41
N LEU A 48 5.46 -0.64 14.16
CA LEU A 48 5.88 0.61 13.51
C LEU A 48 4.94 1.78 13.80
N ARG A 49 3.64 1.52 13.97
CA ARG A 49 2.61 2.56 14.15
C ARG A 49 2.98 3.59 15.24
N PRO A 50 3.39 3.20 16.46
CA PRO A 50 3.67 4.16 17.51
C PRO A 50 4.83 5.11 17.16
N GLY A 51 5.89 4.59 16.52
CA GLY A 51 7.04 5.40 16.11
C GLY A 51 6.70 6.36 14.97
N VAL A 52 5.91 5.90 13.99
CA VAL A 52 5.42 6.75 12.90
C VAL A 52 4.53 7.88 13.45
N ASP A 53 3.57 7.54 14.31
CA ASP A 53 2.65 8.51 14.89
C ASP A 53 3.38 9.54 15.76
N ALA A 54 4.42 9.12 16.51
CA ALA A 54 5.24 10.03 17.31
C ALA A 54 5.98 11.07 16.44
N GLN A 55 6.48 10.68 15.26
CA GLN A 55 7.11 11.62 14.33
C GLN A 55 6.09 12.59 13.71
N LEU A 56 4.89 12.10 13.41
CA LEU A 56 3.83 12.92 12.81
C LEU A 56 3.14 13.86 13.81
N ALA A 57 3.26 13.60 15.12
CA ALA A 57 2.59 14.36 16.17
C ALA A 57 2.92 15.86 16.13
N GLY A 58 4.18 16.23 15.86
CA GLY A 58 4.59 17.64 15.77
C GLY A 58 3.90 18.38 14.61
N ARG A 59 3.86 17.76 13.43
CA ARG A 59 3.15 18.33 12.26
C ARG A 59 1.64 18.41 12.50
N ARG A 60 1.06 17.38 13.10
CA ARG A 60 -0.36 17.33 13.48
C ARG A 60 -0.75 18.45 14.43
N ALA A 61 0.13 18.82 15.37
CA ALA A 61 -0.13 19.93 16.30
C ALA A 61 -0.13 21.31 15.60
N LEU A 62 0.66 21.47 14.53
CA LEU A 62 0.77 22.74 13.78
C LEU A 62 -0.30 22.89 12.69
N ALA A 63 -0.68 21.78 12.04
CA ALA A 63 -1.63 21.77 10.94
C ALA A 63 -2.46 20.46 10.96
N PRO A 64 -3.51 20.38 11.80
CA PRO A 64 -4.31 19.17 12.01
C PRO A 64 -4.97 18.64 10.73
N ASP A 65 -5.36 19.54 9.82
CA ASP A 65 -6.09 19.20 8.60
C ASP A 65 -5.17 18.86 7.42
N MET A 66 -3.86 19.08 7.56
CA MET A 66 -2.85 18.89 6.50
C MET A 66 -1.94 17.69 6.76
N GLN A 67 -2.47 16.70 7.48
CA GLN A 67 -1.74 15.50 7.88
C GLN A 67 -2.00 14.35 6.91
N PRO A 68 -0.94 13.66 6.46
CA PRO A 68 -1.13 12.48 5.62
C PRO A 68 -1.81 11.37 6.42
N LEU A 69 -2.80 10.72 5.82
CA LEU A 69 -3.33 9.46 6.34
C LEU A 69 -2.29 8.36 6.14
N ILE A 70 -1.95 7.62 7.21
CA ILE A 70 -1.01 6.50 7.11
C ILE A 70 -1.76 5.18 7.19
N THR A 71 -1.86 4.51 6.05
CA THR A 71 -2.59 3.25 5.89
C THR A 71 -1.61 2.09 5.74
N PHE A 72 -1.83 0.99 6.45
CA PHE A 72 -1.05 -0.23 6.28
C PHE A 72 -1.82 -1.12 5.32
N GLY A 73 -1.15 -1.57 4.25
CA GLY A 73 -1.79 -2.30 3.15
C GLY A 73 -2.48 -3.58 3.62
N VAL A 74 -3.64 -3.89 3.03
CA VAL A 74 -4.46 -5.05 3.41
C VAL A 74 -4.49 -6.16 2.35
N LEU A 75 -3.97 -5.89 1.16
CA LEU A 75 -4.07 -6.80 0.01
C LEU A 75 -3.07 -7.98 0.06
N GLY A 76 -2.15 -7.97 1.02
CA GLY A 76 -1.19 -9.06 1.24
C GLY A 76 -0.25 -9.30 0.06
N ALA A 77 0.24 -10.54 -0.07
CA ALA A 77 1.22 -10.92 -1.10
C ALA A 77 0.71 -10.77 -2.54
N GLU A 78 -0.61 -10.83 -2.74
CA GLU A 78 -1.23 -10.70 -4.07
C GLU A 78 -1.44 -9.24 -4.49
N ALA A 79 -1.10 -8.25 -3.64
CA ALA A 79 -1.31 -6.83 -3.94
C ALA A 79 -0.78 -6.41 -5.31
N THR A 80 0.46 -6.82 -5.63
CA THR A 80 1.11 -6.52 -6.91
C THR A 80 0.36 -7.16 -8.08
N LEU A 81 -0.03 -8.44 -7.95
CA LEU A 81 -0.75 -9.15 -9.01
C LEU A 81 -2.14 -8.55 -9.25
N ARG A 82 -2.87 -8.20 -8.19
CA ARG A 82 -4.17 -7.51 -8.31
C ARG A 82 -4.02 -6.15 -8.97
N GLY A 83 -2.98 -5.39 -8.60
CA GLY A 83 -2.66 -4.12 -9.24
C GLY A 83 -2.39 -4.28 -10.73
N ALA A 84 -1.54 -5.25 -11.11
CA ALA A 84 -1.24 -5.55 -12.50
C ALA A 84 -2.50 -5.93 -13.30
N PHE A 85 -3.35 -6.81 -12.75
CA PHE A 85 -4.61 -7.18 -13.38
C PHE A 85 -5.52 -5.96 -13.58
N GLN A 86 -5.65 -5.12 -12.56
CA GLN A 86 -6.44 -3.89 -12.62
C GLN A 86 -5.90 -2.96 -13.72
N THR A 87 -4.58 -2.73 -13.77
CA THR A 87 -3.95 -1.92 -14.82
C THR A 87 -4.19 -2.48 -16.22
N CYS A 88 -4.05 -3.79 -16.42
CA CYS A 88 -4.35 -4.43 -17.70
C CYS A 88 -5.83 -4.28 -18.07
N ARG A 89 -6.74 -4.44 -17.10
CA ARG A 89 -8.17 -4.28 -17.33
C ARG A 89 -8.51 -2.84 -17.72
N ASP A 90 -7.98 -1.87 -17.01
CA ASP A 90 -8.25 -0.45 -17.27
C ASP A 90 -7.73 -0.08 -18.67
N ALA A 91 -6.52 -0.52 -19.04
CA ALA A 91 -5.99 -0.33 -20.39
C ALA A 91 -6.86 -1.00 -21.49
N LEU A 92 -7.41 -2.19 -21.21
CA LEU A 92 -8.30 -2.89 -22.13
C LEU A 92 -9.64 -2.17 -22.31
N LEU A 93 -10.16 -1.61 -21.22
CA LEU A 93 -11.43 -0.86 -21.24
C LEU A 93 -11.27 0.50 -21.92
N ASP A 94 -10.09 1.11 -21.81
CA ASP A 94 -9.75 2.36 -22.49
C ASP A 94 -9.60 2.19 -24.01
N ASP A 95 -9.06 1.04 -24.47
CA ASP A 95 -9.03 0.66 -25.89
C ASP A 95 -9.56 -0.78 -26.11
N PRO A 96 -10.89 -0.95 -26.25
CA PRO A 96 -11.48 -2.26 -26.47
C PRO A 96 -11.16 -2.87 -27.84
N THR A 97 -10.66 -2.07 -28.80
CA THR A 97 -10.29 -2.57 -30.14
C THR A 97 -8.93 -3.26 -30.17
N SER A 98 -8.13 -3.09 -29.10
CA SER A 98 -6.85 -3.78 -28.91
C SER A 98 -6.98 -5.30 -28.68
N VAL A 99 -8.19 -5.79 -28.36
CA VAL A 99 -8.46 -7.21 -28.12
C VAL A 99 -8.37 -7.99 -29.45
N PRO A 100 -7.49 -9.00 -29.57
CA PRO A 100 -7.50 -9.88 -30.73
C PRO A 100 -8.83 -10.64 -30.83
N THR A 101 -9.33 -10.84 -32.04
CA THR A 101 -10.51 -11.68 -32.27
C THR A 101 -10.23 -13.10 -31.78
N ALA A 102 -11.07 -13.59 -30.85
CA ALA A 102 -11.00 -14.97 -30.42
C ALA A 102 -11.28 -15.89 -31.63
N PRO A 103 -10.54 -17.00 -31.80
CA PRO A 103 -10.90 -18.00 -32.80
C PRO A 103 -12.31 -18.50 -32.49
N THR A 104 -13.19 -18.43 -33.48
CA THR A 104 -14.53 -19.00 -33.40
C THR A 104 -14.42 -20.52 -33.24
N ALA A 105 -14.55 -21.01 -32.01
CA ALA A 105 -14.87 -22.42 -31.81
C ALA A 105 -16.26 -22.68 -32.41
N PRO A 106 -16.46 -23.73 -33.22
CA PRO A 106 -17.77 -24.04 -33.76
C PRO A 106 -18.74 -24.27 -32.60
N VAL A 107 -19.79 -23.45 -32.51
CA VAL A 107 -20.94 -23.71 -31.65
C VAL A 107 -21.53 -25.05 -32.12
N ALA A 108 -21.36 -26.09 -31.29
CA ALA A 108 -22.10 -27.33 -31.49
C ALA A 108 -23.57 -27.04 -31.18
N MET A 109 -24.39 -26.92 -32.22
CA MET A 109 -25.84 -26.92 -32.06
C MET A 109 -26.27 -28.27 -31.46
N PRO A 110 -27.11 -28.31 -30.41
CA PRO A 110 -27.70 -29.55 -29.95
C PRO A 110 -28.57 -30.15 -31.07
N LEU A 111 -28.40 -31.45 -31.35
CA LEU A 111 -29.20 -32.19 -32.32
C LEU A 111 -30.67 -32.26 -31.86
N PRO A 112 -31.64 -32.22 -32.81
CA PRO A 112 -33.07 -32.29 -32.52
C PRO A 112 -33.51 -33.62 -31.89
#